data_AF-A0A959AE18-F1
#
_entry.id   AF-A0A959AE18-F1
#
_cell.length_a   1.000
_cell.length_b   1.000
_cell.length_c   1.000
_cell.angle_alpha   90.00
_cell.angle_beta   90.00
_cell.angle_gamma   90.00
#
_symmetry.space_group_name_H-M   'P 1'
#
loop_
_entity.id
_entity.type
_entity.pdbx_description
1 polymer ?
#
loop_
_entity_poly.entity_id
_entity_poly.type
_entity_poly.pdbx_seq_one_letter_code
_entity_poly.pdbx_strand_id
1 'polypeptide(L)'
;MRRVLFVFALFCLLGNQLKASVILIPMDETHQRNHLKAYGITYWVLSQGVEAYWLLNYRGGSFAFAYAPAFEKECKTRDVSYEVIADAQFAAIENEILDPEVNMDKIKLEKAPKIAVYTPDRDEKGQEIQPWDDAVTMVLTYAEIPYDKLYDTEVLQGKLADYDWLHLHHEDFAGMYGKFYANYSGQPWYRDHVKLMEGLARKNGFDKVSELKLEVTKRIKEFVVNGGFMFAMCSATDTYDIALAAEGTDICATPFDGDPIDPGYKS
;
A
#
# COMPACT_ATOMS: atom_id res chain seq x y z
N MET A 1 -36.83 -52.20 15.68
CA MET A 1 -36.32 -50.88 16.15
C MET A 1 -34.80 -50.76 16.03
N ARG A 2 -34.00 -51.69 16.58
CA ARG A 2 -32.51 -51.61 16.58
C ARG A 2 -31.85 -51.55 15.18
N ARG A 3 -32.41 -52.25 14.16
CA ARG A 3 -31.93 -52.20 12.77
C ARG A 3 -32.28 -50.88 12.05
N VAL A 4 -33.41 -50.26 12.38
CA VAL A 4 -33.85 -48.98 11.79
C VAL A 4 -32.98 -47.83 12.32
N LEU A 5 -32.66 -47.86 13.61
CA LEU A 5 -31.69 -46.94 14.23
C LEU A 5 -30.28 -47.03 13.61
N PHE A 6 -29.83 -48.23 13.26
CA PHE A 6 -28.53 -48.43 12.61
C PHE A 6 -28.49 -47.87 11.18
N VAL A 7 -29.57 -48.08 10.40
CA VAL A 7 -29.68 -47.53 9.04
C VAL A 7 -29.79 -46.00 9.08
N PHE A 8 -30.51 -45.44 10.05
CA PHE A 8 -30.63 -43.99 10.22
C PHE A 8 -29.30 -43.35 10.64
N ALA A 9 -28.54 -43.99 11.55
CA ALA A 9 -27.20 -43.54 11.92
C ALA A 9 -26.20 -43.60 10.75
N LEU A 10 -26.27 -44.65 9.92
CA LEU A 10 -25.44 -44.78 8.70
C LEU A 10 -25.81 -43.73 7.64
N PHE A 11 -27.09 -43.39 7.51
CA PHE A 11 -27.57 -42.33 6.61
C PHE A 11 -27.15 -40.93 7.09
N CYS A 12 -27.15 -40.68 8.40
CA CYS A 12 -26.62 -39.43 8.97
C CYS A 12 -25.09 -39.30 8.83
N LEU A 13 -24.33 -40.41 8.84
CA LEU A 13 -22.89 -40.42 8.62
C LEU A 13 -22.50 -40.19 7.13
N LEU A 14 -23.39 -40.50 6.19
CA LEU A 14 -23.21 -40.22 4.76
C LEU A 14 -23.68 -38.81 4.36
N GLY A 15 -24.43 -38.12 5.23
CA GLY A 15 -25.17 -36.89 4.89
C GLY A 15 -24.39 -35.57 4.97
N ASN A 16 -23.13 -35.55 5.44
CA ASN A 16 -22.39 -34.30 5.63
C ASN A 16 -20.90 -34.42 5.26
N GLN A 17 -20.59 -34.86 4.04
CA GLN A 17 -19.31 -34.48 3.45
C GLN A 17 -19.47 -33.07 2.86
N LEU A 18 -19.37 -32.05 3.72
CA LEU A 18 -19.03 -30.71 3.25
C LEU A 18 -17.64 -30.82 2.64
N LYS A 19 -17.59 -30.91 1.31
CA LYS A 19 -16.32 -30.79 0.60
C LYS A 19 -15.89 -29.34 0.75
N ALA A 20 -14.81 -29.10 1.46
CA ALA A 20 -14.19 -27.80 1.42
C ALA A 20 -13.78 -27.53 -0.04
N SER A 21 -13.96 -26.27 -0.41
CA SER A 21 -13.68 -25.76 -1.74
C SER A 21 -12.88 -24.49 -1.56
N VAL A 22 -12.04 -24.20 -2.53
CA VAL A 22 -11.18 -23.03 -2.55
C VAL A 22 -11.63 -22.15 -3.70
N ILE A 23 -11.68 -20.84 -3.47
CA ILE A 23 -11.76 -19.87 -4.54
C ILE A 23 -10.32 -19.56 -4.95
N LEU A 24 -10.00 -19.82 -6.21
CA LEU A 24 -8.76 -19.40 -6.85
C LEU A 24 -9.05 -18.19 -7.74
N ILE A 25 -8.36 -17.09 -7.52
CA ILE A 25 -8.36 -15.91 -8.37
C ILE A 25 -7.10 -15.96 -9.23
N PRO A 26 -7.19 -16.34 -10.52
CA PRO A 26 -6.05 -16.24 -11.41
C PRO A 26 -5.65 -14.78 -11.59
N MET A 27 -4.36 -14.52 -11.75
CA MET A 27 -3.80 -13.18 -11.93
C MET A 27 -3.00 -13.06 -13.23
N ASP A 28 -3.07 -14.08 -14.09
CA ASP A 28 -2.50 -14.03 -15.43
C ASP A 28 -3.38 -13.22 -16.39
N GLU A 29 -2.74 -12.62 -17.40
CA GLU A 29 -3.37 -11.72 -18.37
C GLU A 29 -4.56 -12.36 -19.11
N THR A 30 -4.51 -13.67 -19.34
CA THR A 30 -5.51 -14.37 -20.16
C THR A 30 -6.79 -14.70 -19.41
N HIS A 31 -6.72 -14.90 -18.09
CA HIS A 31 -7.88 -15.35 -17.31
C HIS A 31 -8.48 -14.24 -16.44
N GLN A 32 -7.71 -13.23 -16.03
CA GLN A 32 -8.21 -12.20 -15.12
C GLN A 32 -8.79 -10.98 -15.85
N ARG A 33 -10.08 -10.70 -15.61
CA ARG A 33 -10.77 -9.53 -16.18
C ARG A 33 -10.48 -8.24 -15.42
N ASN A 34 -10.25 -8.31 -14.11
CA ASN A 34 -10.04 -7.13 -13.29
C ASN A 34 -9.01 -7.35 -12.18
N HIS A 35 -7.74 -7.13 -12.52
CA HIS A 35 -6.61 -7.33 -11.62
C HIS A 35 -6.66 -6.41 -10.38
N LEU A 36 -7.01 -5.13 -10.56
CA LEU A 36 -7.04 -4.19 -9.42
C LEU A 36 -8.16 -4.55 -8.43
N LYS A 37 -9.34 -4.92 -8.92
CA LYS A 37 -10.42 -5.41 -8.06
C LYS A 37 -10.09 -6.75 -7.40
N ALA A 38 -9.29 -7.61 -8.04
CA ALA A 38 -8.83 -8.87 -7.43
C ALA A 38 -7.99 -8.66 -6.17
N TYR A 39 -7.09 -7.66 -6.16
CA TYR A 39 -6.40 -7.24 -4.93
C TYR A 39 -7.40 -6.75 -3.87
N GLY A 40 -8.40 -5.97 -4.29
CA GLY A 40 -9.50 -5.51 -3.43
C GLY A 40 -10.30 -6.64 -2.78
N ILE A 41 -10.62 -7.70 -3.53
CA ILE A 41 -11.30 -8.88 -2.99
C ILE A 41 -10.43 -9.58 -1.97
N THR A 42 -9.15 -9.79 -2.27
CA THR A 42 -8.22 -10.45 -1.36
C THR A 42 -8.07 -9.65 -0.05
N TYR A 43 -7.94 -8.32 -0.16
CA TYR A 43 -7.95 -7.43 1.00
C TYR A 43 -9.25 -7.56 1.79
N TRP A 44 -10.40 -7.57 1.12
CA TRP A 44 -11.70 -7.69 1.77
C TRP A 44 -11.85 -9.03 2.50
N VAL A 45 -11.43 -10.15 1.90
CA VAL A 45 -11.40 -11.47 2.55
C VAL A 45 -10.59 -11.43 3.84
N LEU A 46 -9.38 -10.86 3.79
CA LEU A 46 -8.53 -10.68 4.97
C LEU A 46 -9.17 -9.78 6.03
N SER A 47 -9.90 -8.74 5.62
CA SER A 47 -10.64 -7.85 6.55
C SER A 47 -11.78 -8.55 7.28
N GLN A 48 -12.29 -9.66 6.74
CA GLN A 48 -13.29 -10.52 7.39
C GLN A 48 -12.65 -11.54 8.35
N GLY A 49 -11.33 -11.49 8.56
CA GLY A 49 -10.59 -12.44 9.40
C GLY A 49 -10.41 -13.81 8.75
N VAL A 50 -10.55 -13.90 7.42
CA VAL A 50 -10.30 -15.12 6.67
C VAL A 50 -8.94 -15.02 5.99
N GLU A 51 -8.11 -16.04 6.23
CA GLU A 51 -6.78 -16.14 5.63
C GLU A 51 -6.85 -16.34 4.11
N ALA A 52 -5.87 -15.80 3.42
CA ALA A 52 -5.67 -16.01 1.99
C ALA A 52 -4.24 -16.47 1.72
N TYR A 53 -4.00 -17.00 0.52
CA TYR A 53 -2.70 -17.42 0.05
C TYR A 53 -2.37 -16.65 -1.22
N TRP A 54 -1.15 -16.12 -1.29
CA TRP A 54 -0.58 -15.57 -2.51
C TRP A 54 0.37 -16.61 -3.11
N LEU A 55 0.00 -17.10 -4.30
CA LEU A 55 0.72 -18.13 -5.04
C LEU A 55 1.69 -17.44 -6.00
N LEU A 56 2.89 -17.11 -5.53
CA LEU A 56 3.91 -16.40 -6.26
C LEU A 56 4.28 -17.15 -7.55
N ASN A 57 4.28 -16.41 -8.66
CA ASN A 57 4.56 -16.90 -10.03
C ASN A 57 3.64 -18.02 -10.56
N TYR A 58 2.71 -18.54 -9.76
CA TYR A 58 1.66 -19.43 -10.23
C TYR A 58 0.53 -18.60 -10.86
N ARG A 59 0.32 -18.76 -12.17
CA ARG A 59 -0.71 -18.05 -12.95
C ARG A 59 -0.75 -16.54 -12.64
N GLY A 60 0.40 -15.89 -12.79
CA GLY A 60 0.54 -14.45 -12.60
C GLY A 60 0.54 -13.95 -11.15
N GLY A 61 0.71 -14.85 -10.16
CA GLY A 61 0.65 -14.47 -8.74
C GLY A 61 -0.76 -14.62 -8.17
N SER A 62 -1.39 -15.77 -8.40
CA SER A 62 -2.80 -15.99 -8.04
C SER A 62 -3.08 -15.86 -6.55
N PHE A 63 -4.33 -15.51 -6.20
CA PHE A 63 -4.80 -15.57 -4.82
C PHE A 63 -5.70 -16.76 -4.60
N ALA A 64 -5.62 -17.38 -3.43
CA ALA A 64 -6.49 -18.47 -3.05
C ALA A 64 -7.02 -18.28 -1.63
N PHE A 65 -8.30 -18.58 -1.40
CA PHE A 65 -8.90 -18.53 -0.07
C PHE A 65 -10.10 -19.48 0.04
N ALA A 66 -10.51 -19.78 1.27
CA ALA A 66 -11.62 -20.68 1.52
C ALA A 66 -12.91 -20.19 0.83
N TYR A 67 -13.64 -21.12 0.21
CA TYR A 67 -14.91 -20.81 -0.42
C TYR A 67 -15.95 -20.36 0.62
N ALA A 68 -16.60 -19.25 0.34
CA ALA A 68 -17.84 -18.86 0.98
C ALA A 68 -18.78 -18.22 -0.06
N PRO A 69 -20.11 -18.43 0.03
CA PRO A 69 -21.07 -17.83 -0.91
C PRO A 69 -20.96 -16.29 -0.98
N ALA A 70 -20.57 -15.65 0.13
CA ALA A 70 -20.35 -14.20 0.19
C ALA A 70 -19.17 -13.77 -0.70
N PHE A 71 -18.05 -14.50 -0.65
CA PHE A 71 -16.86 -14.19 -1.45
C PHE A 71 -17.10 -14.45 -2.94
N GLU A 72 -17.76 -15.56 -3.27
CA GLU A 72 -18.13 -15.86 -4.65
C GLU A 72 -19.03 -14.76 -5.25
N LYS A 73 -20.02 -14.31 -4.48
CA LYS A 73 -20.90 -13.20 -4.88
C LYS A 73 -20.11 -11.93 -5.11
N GLU A 74 -19.16 -11.60 -4.23
CA GLU A 74 -18.35 -10.40 -4.36
C GLU A 74 -17.45 -10.43 -5.60
N CYS A 75 -16.84 -11.58 -5.92
CA CYS A 75 -16.10 -11.76 -7.18
C CYS A 75 -16.97 -11.44 -8.40
N LYS A 76 -18.21 -11.96 -8.43
CA LYS A 76 -19.17 -11.64 -9.50
C LYS A 76 -19.53 -10.15 -9.53
N THR A 77 -19.79 -9.54 -8.38
CA THR A 77 -20.20 -8.13 -8.27
C THR A 77 -19.10 -7.17 -8.73
N ARG A 78 -17.83 -7.50 -8.48
CA ARG A 78 -16.67 -6.68 -8.86
C ARG A 78 -16.06 -7.04 -10.21
N ASP A 79 -16.71 -7.94 -10.97
CA ASP A 79 -16.25 -8.47 -12.26
C ASP A 79 -14.82 -9.04 -12.21
N VAL A 80 -14.51 -9.78 -11.14
CA VAL A 80 -13.25 -10.48 -10.96
C VAL A 80 -13.42 -11.94 -11.39
N SER A 81 -12.53 -12.41 -12.27
CA SER A 81 -12.49 -13.83 -12.65
C SER A 81 -12.05 -14.68 -11.47
N TYR A 82 -12.72 -15.81 -11.26
CA TYR A 82 -12.40 -16.76 -10.21
C TYR A 82 -12.80 -18.19 -10.61
N GLU A 83 -12.21 -19.17 -9.95
CA GLU A 83 -12.49 -20.60 -10.09
C GLU A 83 -12.82 -21.18 -8.72
N VAL A 84 -13.89 -21.99 -8.62
CA VAL A 84 -14.16 -22.78 -7.42
C VAL A 84 -13.59 -24.17 -7.65
N ILE A 85 -12.55 -24.51 -6.91
CA ILE A 85 -11.82 -25.77 -7.05
C ILE A 85 -11.97 -26.62 -5.79
N ALA A 86 -11.90 -27.94 -5.94
CA ALA A 86 -11.92 -28.85 -4.80
C ALA A 86 -10.56 -28.84 -4.07
N ASP A 87 -10.53 -29.17 -2.78
CA ASP A 87 -9.29 -29.26 -2.00
C ASP A 87 -8.23 -30.16 -2.65
N ALA A 88 -8.64 -31.26 -3.28
CA ALA A 88 -7.73 -32.16 -3.98
C ALA A 88 -7.04 -31.49 -5.19
N GLN A 89 -7.72 -30.57 -5.86
CA GLN A 89 -7.13 -29.77 -6.94
C GLN A 89 -6.21 -28.70 -6.38
N PHE A 90 -6.59 -28.04 -5.29
CA PHE A 90 -5.73 -27.06 -4.63
C PHE A 90 -4.45 -27.72 -4.10
N ALA A 91 -4.54 -28.89 -3.47
CA ALA A 91 -3.38 -29.67 -3.03
C ALA A 91 -2.46 -30.07 -4.19
N ALA A 92 -3.01 -30.32 -5.39
CA ALA A 92 -2.20 -30.57 -6.58
C ALA A 92 -1.42 -29.32 -7.01
N ILE A 93 -2.05 -28.13 -6.95
CA ILE A 93 -1.38 -26.84 -7.20
C ILE A 93 -0.28 -26.60 -6.16
N GLU A 94 -0.54 -26.89 -4.88
CA GLU A 94 0.47 -26.75 -3.84
C GLU A 94 1.67 -27.67 -4.08
N ASN A 95 1.45 -28.90 -4.55
CA ASN A 95 2.55 -29.80 -4.90
C ASN A 95 3.36 -29.32 -6.11
N GLU A 96 2.72 -28.68 -7.09
CA GLU A 96 3.42 -28.04 -8.22
C GLU A 96 4.30 -26.87 -7.74
N ILE A 97 3.75 -26.01 -6.88
CA ILE A 97 4.48 -24.86 -6.32
C ILE A 97 5.69 -25.30 -5.48
N LEU A 98 5.60 -26.44 -4.80
CA LEU A 98 6.67 -26.98 -3.95
C LEU A 98 7.79 -27.69 -4.73
N ASP A 99 7.65 -27.85 -6.06
CA ASP A 99 8.70 -28.45 -6.88
C ASP A 99 9.94 -27.52 -6.89
N PRO A 100 11.11 -27.97 -6.41
CA PRO A 100 12.32 -27.14 -6.36
C PRO A 100 12.85 -26.74 -7.75
N GLU A 101 12.37 -27.38 -8.83
CA GLU A 101 12.74 -27.02 -10.21
C GLU A 101 11.90 -25.87 -10.78
N VAL A 102 10.80 -25.46 -10.12
CA VAL A 102 9.99 -24.32 -10.54
C VAL A 102 10.25 -23.09 -9.67
N ASN A 103 10.22 -21.90 -10.29
CA ASN A 103 10.36 -20.64 -9.59
C ASN A 103 9.00 -20.15 -9.07
N MET A 104 8.39 -20.87 -8.13
CA MET A 104 7.12 -20.53 -7.50
C MET A 104 7.22 -20.61 -5.97
N ASP A 105 6.29 -19.96 -5.27
CA ASP A 105 6.20 -20.03 -3.82
C ASP A 105 4.77 -19.74 -3.32
N LYS A 106 4.46 -20.11 -2.08
CA LYS A 106 3.15 -19.88 -1.44
C LYS A 106 3.34 -19.06 -0.17
N ILE A 107 2.86 -17.83 -0.20
CA ILE A 107 2.85 -16.92 0.95
C ILE A 107 1.47 -16.91 1.59
N LYS A 108 1.42 -17.14 2.91
CA LYS A 108 0.19 -17.02 3.70
C LYS A 108 -0.04 -15.56 4.08
N LEU A 109 -1.26 -15.08 3.88
CA LEU A 109 -1.73 -13.76 4.24
C LEU A 109 -2.77 -13.89 5.37
N GLU A 110 -2.52 -13.24 6.50
CA GLU A 110 -3.31 -13.46 7.73
C GLU A 110 -4.18 -12.26 8.11
N LYS A 111 -3.74 -11.03 7.80
CA LYS A 111 -4.42 -9.79 8.20
C LYS A 111 -4.38 -8.76 7.08
N ALA A 112 -5.49 -8.04 6.91
CA ALA A 112 -5.53 -6.86 6.04
C ALA A 112 -4.74 -5.71 6.69
N PRO A 113 -3.77 -5.11 6.00
CA PRO A 113 -3.01 -4.00 6.55
C PRO A 113 -3.87 -2.74 6.67
N LYS A 114 -3.64 -1.94 7.71
CA LYS A 114 -4.14 -0.58 7.77
C LYS A 114 -3.18 0.34 7.01
N ILE A 115 -3.67 1.01 5.98
CA ILE A 115 -2.86 1.73 5.00
C ILE A 115 -2.96 3.24 5.21
N ALA A 116 -1.83 3.92 5.21
CA ALA A 116 -1.73 5.37 5.09
C ALA A 116 -1.12 5.76 3.75
N VAL A 117 -1.65 6.83 3.14
CA VAL A 117 -1.04 7.51 2.01
C VAL A 117 -0.54 8.86 2.48
N TYR A 118 0.75 9.09 2.31
CA TYR A 118 1.37 10.38 2.58
C TYR A 118 1.06 11.34 1.42
N THR A 119 0.16 12.29 1.67
CA THR A 119 -0.29 13.26 0.67
C THR A 119 -0.78 14.54 1.37
N PRO A 120 -0.47 15.73 0.82
CA PRO A 120 -1.06 16.95 1.33
C PRO A 120 -2.54 17.03 0.95
N ASP A 121 -3.29 17.92 1.62
CA ASP A 121 -4.67 18.22 1.26
C ASP A 121 -4.77 19.05 -0.03
N ARG A 122 -3.70 19.77 -0.38
CA ARG A 122 -3.65 20.68 -1.52
C ARG A 122 -2.42 20.45 -2.40
N ASP A 123 -2.59 20.59 -3.71
CA ASP A 123 -1.53 20.53 -4.71
C ASP A 123 -0.63 21.80 -4.68
N GLU A 124 0.39 21.85 -5.54
CA GLU A 124 1.30 23.01 -5.61
C GLU A 124 0.60 24.30 -6.09
N LYS A 125 -0.62 24.20 -6.62
CA LYS A 125 -1.44 25.34 -7.04
C LYS A 125 -2.51 25.71 -6.01
N GLY A 126 -2.52 25.04 -4.86
CA GLY A 126 -3.46 25.28 -3.76
C GLY A 126 -4.85 24.69 -3.96
N GLN A 127 -5.04 23.83 -4.96
CA GLN A 127 -6.27 23.09 -5.24
C GLN A 127 -6.34 21.83 -4.39
N GLU A 128 -7.53 21.43 -3.96
CA GLU A 128 -7.73 20.21 -3.18
C GLU A 128 -7.38 18.96 -4.00
N ILE A 129 -6.52 18.09 -3.46
CA ILE A 129 -6.09 16.87 -4.15
C ILE A 129 -7.22 15.85 -4.15
N GLN A 130 -7.73 15.55 -5.33
CA GLN A 130 -8.75 14.54 -5.52
C GLN A 130 -8.13 13.14 -5.68
N PRO A 131 -8.85 12.06 -5.35
CA PRO A 131 -8.31 10.70 -5.45
C PRO A 131 -7.83 10.31 -6.86
N TRP A 132 -8.27 10.97 -7.93
CA TRP A 132 -7.81 10.68 -9.30
C TRP A 132 -6.57 11.49 -9.71
N ASP A 133 -6.15 12.47 -8.89
CA ASP A 133 -4.95 13.26 -9.15
C ASP A 133 -3.68 12.53 -8.70
N ASP A 134 -3.83 11.50 -7.87
CA ASP A 134 -2.75 10.66 -7.35
C ASP A 134 -2.99 9.18 -7.70
N ALA A 135 -2.00 8.56 -8.35
CA ALA A 135 -2.14 7.19 -8.86
C ALA A 135 -2.38 6.14 -7.75
N VAL A 136 -1.79 6.34 -6.57
CA VAL A 136 -1.93 5.40 -5.44
C VAL A 136 -3.35 5.46 -4.91
N THR A 137 -3.83 6.65 -4.55
CA THR A 137 -5.20 6.84 -4.05
C THR A 137 -6.25 6.45 -5.09
N MET A 138 -6.00 6.70 -6.39
CA MET A 138 -6.88 6.27 -7.47
C MET A 138 -7.00 4.75 -7.51
N VAL A 139 -5.88 4.03 -7.47
CA VAL A 139 -5.86 2.57 -7.53
C VAL A 139 -6.46 1.95 -6.26
N LEU A 140 -6.14 2.47 -5.08
CA LEU A 140 -6.73 1.98 -3.81
C LEU A 140 -8.24 2.21 -3.79
N THR A 141 -8.69 3.39 -4.21
CA THR A 141 -10.13 3.72 -4.33
C THR A 141 -10.80 2.79 -5.34
N TYR A 142 -10.19 2.59 -6.51
CA TYR A 142 -10.72 1.69 -7.53
C TYR A 142 -10.77 0.24 -7.03
N ALA A 143 -9.76 -0.22 -6.30
CA ALA A 143 -9.74 -1.54 -5.68
C ALA A 143 -10.71 -1.67 -4.50
N GLU A 144 -11.28 -0.56 -4.00
CA GLU A 144 -12.07 -0.49 -2.77
C GLU A 144 -11.28 -0.94 -1.53
N ILE A 145 -10.01 -0.57 -1.47
CA ILE A 145 -9.14 -0.78 -0.31
C ILE A 145 -9.15 0.52 0.50
N PRO A 146 -9.57 0.50 1.78
CA PRO A 146 -9.58 1.69 2.62
C PRO A 146 -8.16 2.16 2.94
N TYR A 147 -7.97 3.47 2.94
CA TYR A 147 -6.73 4.13 3.32
C TYR A 147 -7.05 5.46 3.99
N ASP A 148 -6.16 5.90 4.86
CA ASP A 148 -6.19 7.25 5.42
C ASP A 148 -5.15 8.13 4.74
N LYS A 149 -5.42 9.43 4.65
CA LYS A 149 -4.43 10.42 4.25
C LYS A 149 -3.74 11.00 5.48
N LEU A 150 -2.44 11.18 5.40
CA LEU A 150 -1.65 11.89 6.41
C LEU A 150 -0.57 12.72 5.73
N TYR A 151 -0.08 13.74 6.42
CA TYR A 151 1.03 14.57 5.93
C TYR A 151 1.98 14.92 7.08
N ASP A 152 2.82 15.94 6.87
CA ASP A 152 3.89 16.33 7.80
C ASP A 152 3.43 16.43 9.27
N THR A 153 2.32 17.12 9.52
CA THR A 153 1.87 17.40 10.90
C THR A 153 1.45 16.10 11.61
N GLU A 154 0.70 15.24 10.93
CA GLU A 154 0.23 13.96 11.44
C GLU A 154 1.39 13.00 11.71
N VAL A 155 2.40 12.98 10.83
CA VAL A 155 3.63 12.18 11.01
C VAL A 155 4.38 12.63 12.27
N LEU A 156 4.59 13.94 12.42
CA LEU A 156 5.28 14.50 13.59
C LEU A 156 4.52 14.26 14.91
N GLN A 157 3.19 14.19 14.85
CA GLN A 157 2.33 13.84 15.98
C GLN A 157 2.34 12.34 16.32
N GLY A 158 3.07 11.51 15.57
CA GLY A 158 3.21 10.08 15.83
C GLY A 158 2.06 9.22 15.30
N LYS A 159 1.18 9.76 14.44
CA LYS A 159 0.04 9.00 13.91
C LYS A 159 0.44 7.79 13.07
N LEU A 160 1.69 7.73 12.57
CA LEU A 160 2.21 6.56 11.84
C LEU A 160 2.13 5.26 12.65
N ALA A 161 2.16 5.33 13.98
CA ALA A 161 2.04 4.15 14.84
C ALA A 161 0.69 3.42 14.70
N ASP A 162 -0.34 4.09 14.15
CA ASP A 162 -1.68 3.52 13.95
C ASP A 162 -1.82 2.74 12.63
N TYR A 163 -0.75 2.62 11.83
CA TYR A 163 -0.76 2.05 10.49
C TYR A 163 0.23 0.90 10.35
N ASP A 164 -0.09 -0.04 9.45
CA ASP A 164 0.83 -1.11 9.09
C ASP A 164 1.71 -0.68 7.90
N TRP A 165 1.10 -0.01 6.90
CA TRP A 165 1.73 0.34 5.62
C TRP A 165 1.65 1.84 5.33
N LEU A 166 2.71 2.40 4.75
CA LEU A 166 2.82 3.80 4.32
C LEU A 166 3.20 3.89 2.84
N HIS A 167 2.39 4.61 2.05
CA HIS A 167 2.72 4.96 0.67
C HIS A 167 3.22 6.39 0.57
N LEU A 168 4.35 6.59 -0.12
CA LEU A 168 4.92 7.89 -0.45
C LEU A 168 4.95 8.05 -1.98
N HIS A 169 4.38 9.14 -2.49
CA HIS A 169 4.34 9.41 -3.92
C HIS A 169 4.59 10.90 -4.18
N HIS A 170 5.54 11.19 -5.08
CA HIS A 170 5.90 12.54 -5.54
C HIS A 170 6.28 13.57 -4.47
N GLU A 171 6.71 13.14 -3.28
CA GLU A 171 7.19 14.07 -2.27
C GLU A 171 8.64 14.53 -2.53
N ASP A 172 8.97 15.72 -2.03
CA ASP A 172 10.32 16.26 -1.93
C ASP A 172 10.73 16.41 -0.47
N PHE A 173 11.39 15.37 0.07
CA PHE A 173 11.91 15.40 1.44
C PHE A 173 13.20 16.24 1.59
N ALA A 174 13.80 16.73 0.50
CA ALA A 174 14.96 17.63 0.60
C ALA A 174 14.55 19.09 0.92
N GLY A 175 13.25 19.41 0.80
CA GLY A 175 12.72 20.74 1.11
C GLY A 175 13.04 21.81 0.05
N MET A 176 13.27 21.39 -1.20
CA MET A 176 13.67 22.27 -2.31
C MET A 176 12.49 22.64 -3.24
N TYR A 177 11.25 22.38 -2.81
CA TYR A 177 10.01 22.67 -3.56
C TYR A 177 9.98 22.01 -4.95
N GLY A 178 10.61 20.85 -5.07
CA GLY A 178 10.72 20.08 -6.31
C GLY A 178 11.48 20.80 -7.43
N LYS A 179 11.31 20.30 -8.66
CA LYS A 179 12.03 20.79 -9.84
C LYS A 179 11.50 22.10 -10.44
N PHE A 180 10.57 22.77 -9.76
CA PHE A 180 9.79 23.86 -10.35
C PHE A 180 10.49 25.21 -10.32
N TYR A 181 11.46 25.42 -9.42
CA TYR A 181 12.12 26.71 -9.24
C TYR A 181 12.67 27.31 -10.55
N ALA A 182 13.41 26.51 -11.33
CA ALA A 182 14.10 26.98 -12.54
C ALA A 182 13.16 27.59 -13.59
N ASN A 183 11.96 27.02 -13.74
CA ASN A 183 10.99 27.45 -14.76
C ASN A 183 9.87 28.32 -14.19
N TYR A 184 9.59 28.25 -12.88
CA TYR A 184 8.37 28.78 -12.30
C TYR A 184 8.54 29.67 -11.06
N SER A 185 9.77 29.96 -10.62
CA SER A 185 10.05 30.88 -9.49
C SER A 185 9.38 32.26 -9.60
N GLY A 186 9.14 32.75 -10.83
CA GLY A 186 8.41 33.99 -11.08
C GLY A 186 6.89 33.90 -11.01
N GLN A 187 6.31 32.69 -10.98
CA GLN A 187 4.88 32.48 -11.06
C GLN A 187 4.18 32.70 -9.71
N PRO A 188 2.97 33.28 -9.68
CA PRO A 188 2.22 33.49 -8.43
C PRO A 188 1.98 32.19 -7.65
N TRP A 189 1.52 31.14 -8.34
CA TRP A 189 1.22 29.86 -7.71
C TRP A 189 2.44 29.25 -7.00
N TYR A 190 3.63 29.36 -7.61
CA TYR A 190 4.85 28.82 -7.01
C TYR A 190 5.22 29.58 -5.73
N ARG A 191 5.12 30.92 -5.75
CA ARG A 191 5.40 31.76 -4.57
C ARG A 191 4.40 31.50 -3.45
N ASP A 192 3.14 31.24 -3.79
CA ASP A 192 2.11 30.92 -2.81
C ASP A 192 2.31 29.51 -2.23
N HIS A 193 2.79 28.55 -3.04
CA HIS A 193 3.20 27.23 -2.56
C HIS A 193 4.40 27.30 -1.61
N VAL A 194 5.45 28.07 -1.95
CA VAL A 194 6.60 28.29 -1.06
C VAL A 194 6.13 28.84 0.29
N LYS A 195 5.30 29.90 0.30
CA LYS A 195 4.73 30.46 1.53
C LYS A 195 3.90 29.45 2.33
N LEU A 196 3.13 28.60 1.65
CA LEU A 196 2.33 27.56 2.30
C LEU A 196 3.24 26.58 3.06
N MET A 197 4.31 26.12 2.39
CA MET A 197 5.26 25.16 2.96
C MET A 197 6.10 25.79 4.09
N GLU A 198 6.56 27.03 3.93
CA GLU A 198 7.20 27.79 5.01
C GLU A 198 6.25 27.95 6.21
N GLY A 199 4.98 28.28 5.96
CA GLY A 199 3.96 28.36 6.99
C GLY A 199 3.72 27.03 7.71
N LEU A 200 3.77 25.91 6.98
CA LEU A 200 3.66 24.56 7.53
C LEU A 200 4.87 24.21 8.41
N ALA A 201 6.09 24.57 7.99
CA ALA A 201 7.30 24.43 8.79
C ALA A 201 7.18 25.22 10.11
N ARG A 202 6.80 26.50 10.02
CA ARG A 202 6.62 27.37 11.19
C ARG A 202 5.54 26.85 12.14
N LYS A 203 4.42 26.36 11.62
CA LYS A 203 3.33 25.76 12.40
C LYS A 203 3.82 24.55 13.21
N ASN A 204 4.76 23.78 12.67
CA ASN A 204 5.34 22.61 13.32
C ASN A 204 6.63 22.93 14.11
N GLY A 205 7.01 24.20 14.23
CA GLY A 205 8.14 24.63 15.06
C GLY A 205 9.50 24.63 14.38
N PHE A 206 9.55 24.59 13.05
CA PHE A 206 10.79 24.61 12.26
C PHE A 206 11.01 25.96 11.60
N ASP A 207 12.27 26.35 11.44
CA ASP A 207 12.63 27.59 10.78
C ASP A 207 12.65 27.43 9.25
N LYS A 208 13.04 26.23 8.79
CA LYS A 208 13.14 25.88 7.37
C LYS A 208 12.24 24.70 6.99
N VAL A 209 11.86 24.64 5.70
CA VAL A 209 11.14 23.49 5.13
C VAL A 209 12.03 22.25 5.08
N SER A 210 13.32 22.41 4.75
CA SER A 210 14.31 21.31 4.78
C SER A 210 14.44 20.67 6.16
N GLU A 211 14.43 21.47 7.24
CA GLU A 211 14.43 20.98 8.62
C GLU A 211 13.14 20.21 8.97
N LEU A 212 11.98 20.76 8.61
CA LEU A 212 10.68 20.08 8.76
C LEU A 212 10.72 18.71 8.07
N LYS A 213 11.14 18.68 6.80
CA LYS A 213 11.16 17.46 5.99
C LYS A 213 12.16 16.45 6.52
N LEU A 214 13.33 16.88 7.00
CA LEU A 214 14.29 16.00 7.68
C LEU A 214 13.67 15.33 8.91
N GLU A 215 12.97 16.07 9.77
CA GLU A 215 12.34 15.48 10.94
C GLU A 215 11.21 14.50 10.57
N VAL A 216 10.38 14.84 9.59
CA VAL A 216 9.35 13.92 9.05
C VAL A 216 10.00 12.63 8.52
N THR A 217 11.08 12.76 7.77
CA THR A 217 11.86 11.64 7.23
C THR A 217 12.41 10.74 8.35
N LYS A 218 12.89 11.33 9.45
CA LYS A 218 13.32 10.58 10.64
C LYS A 218 12.18 9.78 11.28
N ARG A 219 10.98 10.35 11.38
CA ARG A 219 9.80 9.62 11.90
C ARG A 219 9.38 8.48 10.98
N ILE A 220 9.46 8.67 9.66
CA ILE A 220 9.21 7.60 8.69
C ILE A 220 10.28 6.50 8.82
N LYS A 221 11.55 6.86 9.01
CA LYS A 221 12.63 5.91 9.30
C LYS A 221 12.34 5.09 10.56
N GLU A 222 11.92 5.74 11.64
CA GLU A 222 11.53 5.06 12.89
C GLU A 222 10.36 4.10 12.67
N PHE A 223 9.34 4.50 11.89
CA PHE A 223 8.23 3.64 11.50
C PHE A 223 8.72 2.36 10.79
N VAL A 224 9.62 2.50 9.81
CA VAL A 224 10.19 1.35 9.09
C VAL A 224 11.04 0.47 10.00
N VAL A 225 11.89 1.06 10.85
CA VAL A 225 12.73 0.32 11.81
C VAL A 225 11.86 -0.47 12.82
N ASN A 226 10.69 0.04 13.16
CA ASN A 226 9.73 -0.62 14.05
C ASN A 226 8.84 -1.66 13.35
N GLY A 227 9.12 -1.99 12.08
CA GLY A 227 8.42 -3.05 11.33
C GLY A 227 7.30 -2.55 10.43
N GLY A 228 7.11 -1.23 10.30
CA GLY A 228 6.21 -0.64 9.32
C GLY A 228 6.71 -0.87 7.89
N PHE A 229 5.80 -1.10 6.95
CA PHE A 229 6.15 -1.26 5.53
C PHE A 229 6.00 0.08 4.81
N MET A 230 7.04 0.48 4.08
CA MET A 230 7.03 1.71 3.29
C MET A 230 7.15 1.40 1.80
N PHE A 231 6.27 1.99 1.00
CA PHE A 231 6.30 1.96 -0.46
C PHE A 231 6.55 3.38 -0.96
N ALA A 232 7.78 3.68 -1.36
CA ALA A 232 8.16 4.97 -1.93
C ALA A 232 8.26 4.88 -3.45
N MET A 233 7.74 5.89 -4.15
CA MET A 233 7.70 5.94 -5.60
C MET A 233 8.16 7.30 -6.16
N CYS A 234 8.73 7.28 -7.36
CA CYS A 234 9.23 8.45 -8.06
C CYS A 234 10.25 9.24 -7.21
N SER A 235 10.11 10.56 -7.06
CA SER A 235 11.06 11.39 -6.30
C SER A 235 11.15 11.06 -4.82
N ALA A 236 10.13 10.42 -4.25
CA ALA A 236 10.11 10.10 -2.83
C ALA A 236 11.19 9.08 -2.44
N THR A 237 11.63 8.21 -3.37
CA THR A 237 12.71 7.26 -3.09
C THR A 237 14.03 7.99 -2.83
N ASP A 238 14.37 8.92 -3.72
CA ASP A 238 15.69 9.56 -3.69
C ASP A 238 15.73 10.67 -2.64
N THR A 239 14.68 11.50 -2.58
CA THR A 239 14.66 12.65 -1.66
C THR A 239 14.61 12.23 -0.20
N TYR A 240 13.98 11.09 0.11
CA TYR A 240 13.99 10.50 1.45
C TYR A 240 15.42 10.15 1.90
N ASP A 241 16.18 9.45 1.05
CA ASP A 241 17.56 9.07 1.36
C ASP A 241 18.49 10.29 1.40
N ILE A 242 18.30 11.26 0.50
CA ILE A 242 19.03 12.53 0.50
C ILE A 242 18.83 13.29 1.82
N ALA A 243 17.59 13.40 2.29
CA ALA A 243 17.29 14.08 3.55
C ALA A 243 18.03 13.41 4.72
N LEU A 244 17.97 12.08 4.83
CA LEU A 244 18.68 11.36 5.89
C LEU A 244 20.21 11.48 5.77
N ALA A 245 20.75 11.41 4.55
CA ALA A 245 22.19 11.52 4.32
C ALA A 245 22.74 12.92 4.64
N ALA A 246 21.90 13.95 4.47
CA ALA A 246 22.22 15.34 4.75
C ALA A 246 21.96 15.74 6.20
N GLU A 247 21.66 14.81 7.12
CA GLU A 247 21.42 15.14 8.52
C GLU A 247 22.60 15.94 9.13
N GLY A 248 22.31 17.18 9.53
CA GLY A 248 23.29 18.09 10.11
C GLY A 248 24.21 18.79 9.10
N THR A 249 23.97 18.65 7.79
CA THR A 249 24.67 19.37 6.71
C THR A 249 23.66 20.09 5.85
N ASP A 250 23.81 21.40 5.68
CA ASP A 250 22.91 22.16 4.80
C ASP A 250 23.25 21.92 3.32
N ILE A 251 22.36 21.24 2.62
CA ILE A 251 22.46 20.97 1.17
C ILE A 251 21.51 21.86 0.36
N CYS A 252 20.67 22.65 1.03
CA CYS A 252 19.69 23.49 0.39
C CYS A 252 20.36 24.73 -0.19
N ALA A 253 20.19 24.94 -1.49
CA ALA A 253 20.81 26.08 -2.16
C ALA A 253 20.04 27.36 -1.84
N THR A 254 20.77 28.48 -1.77
CA THR A 254 20.24 29.84 -1.51
C THR A 254 18.96 30.23 -2.24
N PRO A 255 18.71 29.80 -3.51
CA PRO A 255 17.44 30.08 -4.16
C PRO A 255 16.18 29.55 -3.46
N PHE A 256 16.32 28.55 -2.58
CA PHE A 256 15.21 27.85 -1.94
C PHE A 256 14.92 28.36 -0.51
N ASP A 257 15.95 28.58 0.31
CA ASP A 257 15.80 28.96 1.72
C ASP A 257 16.65 30.16 2.15
N GLY A 258 17.42 30.75 1.22
CA GLY A 258 18.00 32.09 1.37
C GLY A 258 19.41 32.14 1.96
N ASP A 259 20.00 31.03 2.39
CA ASP A 259 21.36 30.94 2.91
C ASP A 259 22.26 30.04 2.05
N PRO A 260 23.60 30.13 2.16
CA PRO A 260 24.49 29.29 1.37
C PRO A 260 24.52 27.86 1.93
N ILE A 261 24.69 26.89 1.03
CA ILE A 261 25.01 25.49 1.40
C ILE A 261 26.19 25.45 2.38
N ASP A 262 26.23 24.39 3.19
CA ASP A 262 27.34 24.15 4.11
C ASP A 262 28.68 24.10 3.33
N PRO A 263 29.68 24.93 3.66
CA PRO A 263 30.99 24.90 3.01
C PRO A 263 31.71 23.54 3.10
N GLY A 264 31.33 22.71 4.08
CA GLY A 264 31.81 21.35 4.28
C GLY A 264 31.08 20.27 3.47
N TYR A 265 30.02 20.63 2.74
CA TYR A 265 29.28 19.70 1.86
C TYR A 265 30.20 19.08 0.81
N LYS A 266 30.06 17.76 0.61
CA LYS A 266 30.77 16.99 -0.43
C LYS A 266 29.76 16.17 -1.21
N SER A 267 29.70 16.44 -2.52
CA SER A 267 28.86 15.70 -3.48
C SER A 267 29.45 14.34 -3.84
#